data_AF-A0A1V6N5V3-F1
#
_entry.id   AF-A0A1V6N5V3-F1
#
_cell.length_a   1.000
_cell.length_b   1.000
_cell.length_c   1.000
_cell.angle_alpha   90.00
_cell.angle_beta   90.00
_cell.angle_gamma   90.00
#
_symmetry.space_group_name_H-M   'P 1'
#
loop_
_entity.id
_entity.type
_entity.pdbx_description
1 polymer ?
#
loop_
_entity_poly.entity_id
_entity_poly.type
_entity_poly.pdbx_seq_one_letter_code
_entity_poly.pdbx_strand_id
1 'polypeptide(L)'
;MKKNKKIILGIIIIVVAVVGVGVLISALSAPESIEFNGETWYVGDAISTSNHTEGSQGMIITQINKDDNSFISESPDGKYKMKWDTTTGLGKWLIIEGEINPYA
;
A
#
# COMPACT_ATOMS: atom_id res chain seq x y z
N MET A 1 -48.42 27.20 -37.40
CA MET A 1 -48.25 27.31 -35.93
C MET A 1 -47.04 26.48 -35.50
N LYS A 2 -45.93 27.15 -35.16
CA LYS A 2 -44.73 26.54 -34.56
C LYS A 2 -44.93 26.44 -33.06
N LYS A 3 -44.99 25.24 -32.49
CA LYS A 3 -44.79 24.97 -31.05
C LYS A 3 -44.60 23.46 -30.90
N ASN A 4 -43.73 23.04 -29.97
CA ASN A 4 -43.47 21.65 -29.54
C ASN A 4 -42.20 20.96 -30.08
N LYS A 5 -41.05 21.65 -30.09
CA LYS A 5 -39.71 21.02 -30.23
C LYS A 5 -38.77 21.24 -29.02
N LYS A 6 -39.30 21.49 -27.82
CA LYS A 6 -38.46 21.85 -26.64
C LYS A 6 -38.50 20.88 -25.44
N ILE A 7 -39.18 19.74 -25.49
CA ILE A 7 -39.39 18.89 -24.30
C ILE A 7 -38.46 17.65 -24.24
N ILE A 8 -37.73 17.31 -25.31
CA ILE A 8 -36.94 16.06 -25.36
C ILE A 8 -35.50 16.23 -24.82
N LEU A 9 -34.99 17.45 -24.71
CA LEU A 9 -33.59 17.68 -24.31
C LEU A 9 -33.35 17.61 -22.78
N GLY A 10 -34.41 17.75 -21.96
CA GLY A 10 -34.29 17.82 -20.49
C GLY A 10 -34.24 16.47 -19.77
N ILE A 11 -34.65 15.37 -20.40
CA ILE A 11 -34.75 14.05 -19.75
C ILE A 11 -33.46 13.22 -19.92
N ILE A 12 -32.70 13.45 -20.99
CA ILE A 12 -31.47 12.70 -21.28
C ILE A 12 -30.33 13.07 -20.31
N ILE A 13 -30.31 14.30 -19.78
CA ILE A 13 -29.24 14.76 -18.87
C ILE A 13 -29.35 14.11 -17.48
N ILE A 14 -30.55 13.71 -17.05
CA ILE A 14 -30.74 13.12 -15.72
C ILE A 14 -30.33 11.65 -15.68
N VAL A 15 -30.45 10.91 -16.79
CA VAL A 15 -30.04 9.49 -16.83
C VAL A 15 -28.51 9.34 -16.80
N VAL A 16 -27.76 10.28 -17.37
CA VAL A 16 -26.29 10.26 -17.31
C VAL A 16 -25.78 10.58 -15.88
N ALA A 17 -26.50 11.39 -15.11
CA ALA A 17 -26.12 11.69 -13.73
C ALA A 17 -26.31 10.49 -12.78
N VAL A 18 -27.32 9.63 -13.00
CA VAL A 18 -27.54 8.46 -12.13
C VAL A 18 -26.55 7.33 -12.45
N VAL A 19 -26.11 7.18 -13.71
CA VAL A 19 -25.05 6.22 -14.07
C VAL A 19 -23.66 6.75 -13.65
N GLY A 20 -23.45 8.06 -13.68
CA GLY A 20 -22.19 8.68 -13.24
C GLY A 20 -21.96 8.69 -11.72
N VAL A 21 -23.03 8.56 -10.91
CA VAL A 21 -22.91 8.51 -9.44
C VAL A 21 -22.79 7.07 -8.91
N GLY A 22 -23.00 6.06 -9.76
CA GLY A 22 -22.88 4.64 -9.40
C GLY A 22 -21.44 4.12 -9.23
N VAL A 23 -20.42 4.93 -9.54
CA VAL A 23 -19.00 4.55 -9.39
C VAL A 23 -18.24 5.57 -8.55
N LEU A 24 -18.84 5.98 -7.43
CA LEU A 24 -18.09 6.58 -6.32
C LEU A 24 -18.36 5.81 -5.03
N ILE A 25 -18.60 4.49 -5.17
CA ILE A 25 -18.41 3.56 -4.06
C ILE A 25 -16.90 3.47 -3.88
N SER A 26 -16.41 4.36 -3.02
CA SER A 26 -15.17 4.23 -2.27
C SER A 26 -14.03 3.64 -3.09
N ALA A 27 -13.16 4.50 -3.60
CA ALA A 27 -11.74 4.20 -3.47
C ALA A 27 -11.46 4.13 -1.95
N LEU A 28 -11.92 3.05 -1.31
CA LEU A 28 -11.32 2.50 -0.11
C LEU A 28 -9.90 2.26 -0.60
N SER A 29 -9.02 3.22 -0.36
CA SER A 29 -7.65 3.22 -0.83
C SER A 29 -7.12 1.83 -0.54
N ALA A 30 -6.92 1.03 -1.59
CA ALA A 30 -6.42 -0.32 -1.42
C ALA A 30 -5.17 -0.18 -0.55
N PRO A 31 -5.02 -1.00 0.50
CA PRO A 31 -3.85 -0.92 1.36
C PRO A 31 -2.60 -0.95 0.49
N GLU A 32 -1.63 -0.10 0.80
CA GLU A 32 -0.38 -0.05 0.05
C GLU A 32 0.23 -1.45 -0.01
N SER A 33 0.61 -1.88 -1.21
CA SER A 33 1.07 -3.24 -1.49
C SER A 33 2.31 -3.27 -2.38
N ILE A 34 3.10 -4.33 -2.26
CA ILE A 34 4.30 -4.60 -3.06
C ILE A 34 4.41 -6.10 -3.38
N GLU A 35 4.97 -6.44 -4.54
CA GLU A 35 5.29 -7.83 -4.88
C GLU A 35 6.71 -8.17 -4.38
N PHE A 36 6.82 -9.29 -3.67
CA PHE A 36 8.09 -9.78 -3.16
C PHE A 36 8.07 -11.32 -3.16
N ASN A 37 9.08 -11.94 -3.79
CA ASN A 37 9.18 -13.40 -3.95
C ASN A 37 7.94 -14.08 -4.60
N GLY A 38 7.23 -13.37 -5.48
CA GLY A 38 6.03 -13.89 -6.14
C GLY A 38 4.75 -13.83 -5.30
N GLU A 39 4.81 -13.22 -4.12
CA GLU A 39 3.66 -12.95 -3.26
C GLU A 39 3.40 -11.45 -3.17
N THR A 40 2.13 -11.06 -2.99
CA THR A 40 1.75 -9.67 -2.73
C THR A 40 1.69 -9.43 -1.23
N TRP A 41 2.46 -8.45 -0.77
CA TRP A 41 2.56 -8.03 0.62
C TRP A 41 1.91 -6.67 0.81
N TYR A 42 1.37 -6.44 1.99
CA TYR A 42 0.66 -5.22 2.38
C TYR A 42 1.25 -4.60 3.64
N VAL A 43 1.05 -3.30 3.83
CA VAL A 43 1.28 -2.67 5.14
C VAL A 43 0.45 -3.39 6.20
N GLY A 44 1.11 -3.80 7.29
CA GLY A 44 0.54 -4.59 8.37
C GLY A 44 0.86 -6.08 8.31
N ASP A 45 1.34 -6.60 7.18
CA ASP A 45 1.73 -8.01 7.08
C ASP A 45 2.97 -8.31 7.91
N ALA A 46 2.99 -9.49 8.54
CA ALA A 46 4.10 -9.94 9.36
C ALA A 46 5.17 -10.63 8.51
N ILE A 47 6.42 -10.22 8.68
CA ILE A 47 7.58 -10.83 8.04
C ILE A 47 8.44 -11.57 9.07
N SER A 48 8.88 -12.78 8.72
CA SER A 48 9.88 -13.52 9.50
C SER A 48 11.22 -13.53 8.80
N THR A 49 12.28 -13.12 9.48
CA THR A 49 13.65 -13.31 9.00
C THR A 49 14.14 -14.71 9.38
N SER A 50 14.78 -15.41 8.44
CA SER A 50 15.41 -16.72 8.69
C SER A 50 16.66 -16.63 9.59
N ASN A 51 17.26 -15.44 9.67
CA ASN A 51 18.33 -15.14 10.61
C ASN A 51 17.71 -14.72 11.95
N HIS A 52 17.69 -15.67 12.88
CA HIS A 52 17.08 -15.59 14.22
C HIS A 52 17.79 -14.59 15.17
N THR A 53 17.89 -13.31 14.80
CA THR A 53 18.14 -12.27 15.81
C THR A 53 16.88 -12.22 16.68
N GLU A 54 16.95 -12.54 17.97
CA GLU A 54 15.76 -12.82 18.81
C GLU A 54 14.66 -11.76 18.73
N GLY A 55 15.00 -10.48 18.52
CA GLY A 55 14.02 -9.40 18.40
C GLY A 55 13.52 -9.08 16.98
N SER A 56 13.93 -9.84 15.96
CA SER A 56 13.38 -9.77 14.59
C SER A 56 12.10 -10.58 14.39
N GLN A 57 11.62 -11.26 15.45
CA GLN A 57 10.41 -12.05 15.39
C GLN A 57 9.18 -11.12 15.37
N GLY A 58 8.25 -11.39 14.44
CA GLY A 58 6.99 -10.66 14.35
C GLY A 58 7.15 -9.20 13.88
N MET A 59 8.18 -8.91 13.08
CA MET A 59 8.27 -7.62 12.41
C MET A 59 7.08 -7.45 11.46
N ILE A 60 6.54 -6.25 11.39
CA ILE A 60 5.42 -5.90 10.51
C ILE A 60 5.86 -4.91 9.44
N ILE A 61 5.31 -5.01 8.25
CA ILE A 61 5.53 -4.02 7.20
C ILE A 61 4.85 -2.72 7.62
N THR A 62 5.63 -1.65 7.80
CA THR A 62 5.12 -0.34 8.22
C THR A 62 5.07 0.67 7.08
N GLN A 63 5.84 0.44 6.01
CA GLN A 63 5.89 1.33 4.87
C GLN A 63 6.28 0.56 3.61
N ILE A 64 5.64 0.89 2.48
CA ILE A 64 6.03 0.41 1.16
C ILE A 64 6.48 1.61 0.33
N ASN A 65 7.59 1.45 -0.38
CA ASN A 65 8.12 2.44 -1.29
C ASN A 65 8.22 1.84 -2.70
N LYS A 66 7.32 2.28 -3.58
CA LYS A 66 7.25 1.79 -4.96
C LYS A 66 8.30 2.42 -5.87
N ASP A 67 8.84 3.57 -5.49
CA ASP A 67 9.80 4.31 -6.32
C ASP A 67 11.16 3.60 -6.38
N ASP A 68 11.55 2.92 -5.30
CA ASP A 68 12.82 2.20 -5.19
C ASP A 68 12.65 0.68 -4.96
N ASN A 69 11.45 0.14 -5.23
CA ASN A 69 11.11 -1.29 -5.05
C ASN A 69 11.54 -1.81 -3.67
N SER A 70 11.12 -1.11 -2.62
CA SER A 70 11.49 -1.48 -1.26
C SER A 70 10.32 -1.39 -0.28
N PHE A 71 10.47 -2.04 0.86
CA PHE A 71 9.56 -1.86 1.98
C PHE A 71 10.31 -1.87 3.30
N ILE A 72 9.71 -1.29 4.32
CA ILE A 72 10.26 -1.23 5.67
C ILE A 72 9.42 -2.13 6.56
N SER A 73 10.10 -2.97 7.33
CA SER A 73 9.51 -3.71 8.42
C SER A 73 10.07 -3.25 9.76
N GLU A 74 9.25 -3.27 10.80
CA GLU A 74 9.60 -2.80 12.15
C GLU A 74 9.05 -3.77 13.21
N SER A 75 9.80 -3.98 14.29
CA SER A 75 9.32 -4.74 15.45
C SER A 75 8.26 -3.93 16.20
N PRO A 76 7.29 -4.58 16.89
CA PRO A 76 6.25 -3.88 17.64
C PRO A 76 6.76 -2.94 18.73
N ASP A 77 7.97 -3.19 19.25
CA ASP A 77 8.64 -2.35 20.25
C ASP A 77 9.55 -1.26 19.65
N GLY A 78 9.64 -1.17 18.31
CA GLY A 78 10.46 -0.20 17.59
C GLY A 78 11.98 -0.39 17.69
N LYS A 79 12.44 -1.46 18.36
CA LYS A 79 13.88 -1.72 18.55
C LYS A 79 14.56 -2.29 17.32
N TYR A 80 13.81 -2.88 16.40
CA TYR A 80 14.35 -3.47 15.18
C TYR A 80 13.64 -2.89 13.98
N LYS A 81 14.42 -2.44 13.00
CA LYS A 81 13.89 -1.88 11.77
C LYS A 81 14.76 -2.31 10.61
N MET A 82 14.13 -2.80 9.55
CA MET A 82 14.82 -3.32 8.38
C MET A 82 14.19 -2.81 7.10
N LYS A 83 15.02 -2.40 6.14
CA LYS A 83 14.62 -2.11 4.77
C LYS A 83 14.86 -3.35 3.91
N TRP A 84 13.86 -3.75 3.16
CA TRP A 84 13.90 -4.86 2.23
C TRP A 84 13.89 -4.35 0.80
N ASP A 85 14.82 -4.80 -0.02
CA ASP A 85 14.85 -4.55 -1.45
C ASP A 85 14.19 -5.73 -2.17
N THR A 86 13.06 -5.47 -2.84
CA THR A 86 12.28 -6.52 -3.49
C THR A 86 12.87 -6.98 -4.81
N THR A 87 13.80 -6.22 -5.38
CA THR A 87 14.52 -6.58 -6.60
C THR A 87 15.60 -7.62 -6.30
N THR A 88 16.29 -7.47 -5.18
CA THR A 88 17.42 -8.33 -4.80
C THR A 88 17.07 -9.44 -3.81
N GLY A 89 15.97 -9.33 -3.07
CA GLY A 89 15.67 -10.28 -2.00
C GLY A 89 16.36 -9.96 -0.66
N LEU A 90 17.15 -8.88 -0.59
CA LEU A 90 18.03 -8.61 0.54
C LEU A 90 17.41 -7.62 1.53
N GLY A 91 17.63 -7.90 2.81
CA GLY A 91 17.27 -7.02 3.93
C GLY A 91 18.50 -6.29 4.48
N LYS A 92 18.36 -4.99 4.78
CA LYS A 92 19.38 -4.15 5.42
C LYS A 92 18.84 -3.57 6.72
N TRP A 93 19.50 -3.88 7.83
CA TRP A 93 19.17 -3.34 9.15
C TRP A 93 19.36 -1.82 9.19
N LEU A 94 18.31 -1.10 9.57
CA LEU A 94 18.35 0.34 9.85
C LEU A 94 18.51 0.59 11.34
N ILE A 95 17.85 -0.22 12.18
CA ILE A 95 17.90 -0.15 13.64
C ILE A 95 18.02 -1.57 14.20
N ILE A 96 18.91 -1.77 15.17
CA ILE A 96 19.09 -3.02 15.91
C ILE A 96 19.14 -2.67 17.40
N GLU A 97 18.26 -3.28 18.21
CA GLU A 97 18.17 -3.00 19.66
C GLU A 97 17.98 -1.52 20.03
N GLY A 98 17.36 -0.74 19.14
CA GLY A 98 17.17 0.70 19.29
C GLY A 98 18.37 1.55 18.85
N GLU A 99 19.47 0.93 18.42
CA GLU A 99 20.63 1.62 17.87
C GLU A 99 20.53 1.76 16.35
N ILE A 100 20.75 2.97 15.83
CA ILE A 100 20.77 3.22 14.39
C ILE A 100 22.04 2.58 13.81
N ASN A 101 21.88 1.77 12.78
CA ASN A 101 23.00 1.19 12.06
C ASN A 101 23.70 2.29 11.22
N PRO A 102 24.96 2.65 11.52
CA PRO A 102 25.68 3.71 10.79
C PRO A 102 26.08 3.30 9.36
N TYR A 103 25.95 2.02 9.02
CA TYR A 103 26.25 1.48 7.70
C TYR A 103 24.98 1.19 6.88
N ALA A 104 23.80 1.64 7.38
CA ALA A 104 22.48 1.54 6.75
C ALA A 104 22.35 2.32 5.44
#